data_AF-A0A1H6G463-F1
#
_entry.id   AF-A0A1H6G463-F1
#
_cell.length_a   1.000
_cell.length_b   1.000
_cell.length_c   1.000
_cell.angle_alpha   90.00
_cell.angle_beta   90.00
_cell.angle_gamma   90.00
#
_symmetry.space_group_name_H-M   'P 1'
#
loop_
_entity.id
_entity.type
_entity.pdbx_description
1 polymer ?
#
loop_
_entity_poly.entity_id
_entity_poly.type
_entity_poly.pdbx_seq_one_letter_code
_entity_poly.pdbx_strand_id
1 'polypeptide(L)'
;MAGNQPSARPRSPHLQVYKWTPAMAVSIFHRVSGDGLAIVGGLMFLGWLGALAAGPEAYAAFIACVWHDPSPEIGTVHQITNLLGKVVLIGLTWAFFQHLFSGLRHFVLDTGAGYELKTNKLWSTLIFIGSITATAAVWLYATAEALNG
;
A
#
# COMPACT_ATOMS: atom_id res chain seq x y z
N MET A 1 15.27 -33.82 -16.69
CA MET A 1 14.46 -32.59 -16.56
C MET A 1 14.40 -31.95 -17.93
N ALA A 2 13.24 -31.95 -18.58
CA ALA A 2 13.12 -31.50 -19.97
C ALA A 2 13.58 -30.04 -20.10
N GLY A 3 14.57 -29.82 -20.95
CA GLY A 3 15.22 -28.54 -21.16
C GLY A 3 14.24 -27.48 -21.67
N ASN A 4 14.54 -26.24 -21.32
CA ASN A 4 13.90 -25.00 -21.75
C ASN A 4 14.10 -24.77 -23.26
N GLN A 5 13.60 -25.68 -24.10
CA GLN A 5 13.57 -25.50 -25.54
C GLN A 5 12.28 -24.74 -25.87
N PRO A 6 12.35 -23.55 -26.50
CA PRO A 6 11.16 -22.81 -26.89
C PRO A 6 10.36 -23.66 -27.88
N SER A 7 9.25 -24.22 -27.39
CA SER A 7 8.28 -24.93 -28.22
C SER A 7 7.68 -23.94 -29.21
N ALA A 8 7.69 -24.29 -30.52
CA ALA A 8 7.05 -23.51 -31.58
C ALA A 8 5.51 -23.40 -31.43
N ARG A 9 4.92 -24.05 -30.42
CA ARG A 9 3.49 -23.93 -30.13
C ARG A 9 3.19 -22.58 -29.46
N PRO A 10 2.22 -21.82 -29.98
CA PRO A 10 1.81 -20.57 -29.34
C PRO A 10 1.19 -20.86 -27.97
N ARG A 11 1.47 -19.99 -26.99
CA ARG A 11 0.78 -20.03 -25.70
C ARG A 11 -0.63 -19.46 -25.86
N SER A 12 -1.62 -20.12 -25.27
CA SER A 12 -2.97 -19.56 -25.23
C SER A 12 -2.98 -18.21 -24.50
N PRO A 13 -3.75 -17.22 -24.99
CA PRO A 13 -3.88 -15.94 -24.30
C PRO A 13 -4.57 -16.15 -22.95
N HIS A 14 -4.15 -15.38 -21.94
CA HIS A 14 -4.65 -15.52 -20.56
C HIS A 14 -5.09 -14.17 -20.00
N LEU A 15 -4.18 -13.35 -19.46
CA LEU A 15 -4.51 -12.11 -18.72
C LEU A 15 -5.25 -11.08 -19.58
N GLN A 16 -4.98 -11.06 -20.88
CA GLN A 16 -5.58 -10.11 -21.82
C GLN A 16 -7.03 -10.47 -22.18
N VAL A 17 -7.41 -11.74 -22.07
CA VAL A 17 -8.74 -12.24 -22.48
C VAL A 17 -9.61 -12.65 -21.28
N TYR A 18 -9.01 -12.81 -20.10
CA TYR A 18 -9.72 -13.24 -18.90
C TYR A 18 -10.55 -12.11 -18.29
N LYS A 19 -11.79 -12.41 -17.91
CA LYS A 19 -12.69 -11.46 -17.27
C LYS A 19 -12.27 -11.19 -15.83
N TRP A 20 -12.05 -9.92 -15.50
CA TRP A 20 -11.73 -9.49 -14.13
C TRP A 20 -12.84 -9.81 -13.14
N THR A 21 -12.44 -10.33 -11.98
CA THR A 21 -13.33 -10.60 -10.84
C THR A 21 -12.81 -9.90 -9.57
N PRO A 22 -13.68 -9.55 -8.61
CA PRO A 22 -13.24 -8.94 -7.36
C PRO A 22 -12.23 -9.79 -6.59
N ALA A 23 -12.40 -11.11 -6.55
CA ALA A 23 -11.48 -12.02 -5.86
C ALA A 23 -10.08 -12.05 -6.50
N MET A 24 -10.01 -11.99 -7.85
CA MET A 24 -8.75 -11.85 -8.57
C MET A 24 -8.07 -10.53 -8.22
N ALA A 25 -8.82 -9.42 -8.25
CA ALA A 25 -8.29 -8.11 -7.91
C ALA A 25 -7.74 -8.10 -6.48
N VAL A 26 -8.48 -8.60 -5.50
CA VAL A 26 -8.00 -8.71 -4.10
C VAL A 26 -6.71 -9.51 -4.00
N SER A 27 -6.59 -10.63 -4.72
CA SER A 27 -5.37 -11.44 -4.69
C SER A 27 -4.15 -10.70 -5.26
N ILE A 28 -4.31 -10.01 -6.39
CA ILE A 28 -3.24 -9.20 -7.00
C ILE A 28 -2.85 -8.07 -6.06
N PHE A 29 -3.83 -7.33 -5.55
CA PHE A 29 -3.57 -6.21 -4.67
C PHE A 29 -3.03 -6.62 -3.31
N HIS A 30 -3.36 -7.80 -2.79
CA HIS A 30 -2.73 -8.35 -1.58
C HIS A 30 -1.22 -8.53 -1.77
N ARG A 31 -0.78 -9.01 -2.94
CA ARG A 31 0.65 -9.16 -3.28
C ARG A 31 1.30 -7.80 -3.48
N VAL A 32 0.72 -6.95 -4.32
CA VAL A 32 1.25 -5.60 -4.60
C VAL A 32 1.37 -4.78 -3.33
N SER A 33 0.36 -4.82 -2.44
CA SER A 33 0.40 -4.11 -1.17
C SER A 33 1.40 -4.72 -0.20
N GLY A 34 1.55 -6.05 -0.17
CA GLY A 34 2.57 -6.74 0.63
C GLY A 34 3.99 -6.38 0.21
N ASP A 35 4.29 -6.46 -1.08
CA ASP A 35 5.59 -6.09 -1.64
C ASP A 35 5.88 -4.60 -1.44
N GLY A 36 4.86 -3.74 -1.64
CA GLY A 36 4.95 -2.31 -1.39
C GLY A 36 5.28 -1.98 0.07
N LEU A 37 4.65 -2.66 1.03
CA LEU A 37 4.95 -2.52 2.44
C LEU A 37 6.35 -3.05 2.79
N ALA A 38 6.74 -4.21 2.27
CA ALA A 38 8.03 -4.82 2.58
C ALA A 38 9.20 -3.98 2.05
N ILE A 39 9.07 -3.46 0.82
CA ILE A 39 10.14 -2.73 0.15
C ILE A 39 10.06 -1.24 0.51
N VAL A 40 9.00 -0.55 0.07
CA VAL A 40 8.89 0.90 0.23
C VAL A 40 8.58 1.26 1.69
N GLY A 41 7.63 0.56 2.30
CA GLY A 41 7.28 0.75 3.71
C GLY A 41 8.46 0.43 4.65
N GLY A 42 9.14 -0.69 4.40
CA GLY A 42 10.32 -1.11 5.16
C GLY A 42 11.45 -0.07 5.09
N LEU A 43 11.80 0.38 3.88
CA LEU A 43 12.84 1.41 3.69
C LEU A 43 12.46 2.74 4.34
N MET A 44 11.21 3.19 4.18
CA MET A 44 10.71 4.43 4.79
C MET A 44 10.75 4.35 6.32
N PHE A 45 10.32 3.21 6.88
CA PHE A 45 10.30 2.99 8.33
C PHE A 45 11.71 2.95 8.92
N LEU A 46 12.65 2.25 8.25
CA LEU A 46 14.05 2.23 8.66
C LEU A 46 14.71 3.62 8.54
N GLY A 47 14.40 4.37 7.48
CA GLY A 47 14.87 5.75 7.32
C GLY A 47 14.38 6.65 8.45
N TRP A 48 13.11 6.54 8.80
CA TRP A 48 12.51 7.29 9.92
C TRP A 48 13.15 6.91 11.27
N LEU A 49 13.32 5.61 11.56
CA LEU A 49 13.99 5.14 12.78
C LEU A 49 15.45 5.59 12.84
N GLY A 50 16.16 5.54 11.71
CA GLY A 50 17.54 6.01 11.60
C GLY A 50 17.66 7.51 11.88
N ALA A 51 16.76 8.32 11.32
CA ALA A 51 16.72 9.76 11.57
C ALA A 51 16.38 10.08 13.04
N LEU A 52 15.43 9.34 13.62
CA LEU A 52 15.08 9.46 15.04
C LEU A 52 16.27 9.14 15.96
N ALA A 53 17.05 8.11 15.63
CA ALA A 53 18.23 7.72 16.41
C ALA A 53 19.43 8.66 16.21
N ALA A 54 19.55 9.29 15.04
CA ALA A 54 20.67 10.16 14.69
C ALA A 54 20.61 11.56 15.32
N GLY A 55 19.48 11.93 15.92
CA GLY A 55 19.32 13.18 16.68
C GLY A 55 18.35 14.19 16.06
N PRO A 56 18.11 15.31 16.75
CA PRO A 56 17.07 16.27 16.39
C PRO A 56 17.21 16.87 14.98
N GLU A 57 18.44 17.18 14.56
CA GLU A 57 18.71 17.77 13.25
C GLU A 57 18.41 16.79 12.11
N ALA A 58 18.83 15.53 12.26
CA ALA A 58 18.55 14.48 11.28
C ALA A 58 17.05 14.17 11.19
N TYR A 59 16.37 14.14 12.34
CA TYR A 59 14.92 13.97 12.40
C TYR A 59 14.17 15.13 11.70
N ALA A 60 14.56 16.37 11.97
CA ALA A 60 13.97 17.54 11.33
C ALA A 60 14.15 17.51 9.80
N ALA A 61 15.34 17.13 9.32
CA ALA A 61 15.60 16.98 7.88
C ALA A 61 14.72 15.89 7.24
N PHE A 62 14.51 14.76 7.92
CA PHE A 62 13.62 13.71 7.45
C PHE A 62 12.16 14.20 7.35
N ILE A 63 11.67 14.86 8.41
CA ILE A 63 10.31 15.41 8.46
C ILE A 63 10.09 16.47 7.37
N ALA A 64 11.07 17.33 7.09
CA ALA A 64 11.00 18.32 6.03
C ALA A 64 10.78 17.68 4.65
N CYS A 65 11.50 16.59 4.36
CA CYS A 65 11.38 15.86 3.10
C CYS A 65 10.06 15.09 2.97
N VAL A 66 9.54 14.51 4.06
CA VAL A 66 8.47 13.50 3.99
C VAL A 66 7.09 14.03 4.40
N TRP A 67 7.03 14.99 5.33
CA TRP A 67 5.77 15.44 5.94
C TRP A 67 5.53 16.95 5.84
N HIS A 68 6.40 17.76 6.46
CA HIS A 68 6.23 19.21 6.51
C HIS A 68 7.59 19.89 6.71
N ASP A 69 7.90 20.88 5.87
CA ASP A 69 9.08 21.73 6.05
C ASP A 69 8.76 22.85 7.04
N PRO A 70 9.41 22.91 8.22
CA PRO A 70 9.19 23.99 9.18
C PRO A 70 9.86 25.32 8.77
N SER A 71 10.70 25.33 7.73
CA SER A 71 11.37 26.54 7.26
C SER A 71 10.42 27.47 6.49
N PRO A 72 10.42 28.79 6.75
CA PRO A 72 9.67 29.76 5.94
C PRO A 72 10.24 29.95 4.52
N GLU A 73 11.48 29.51 4.27
CA GLU A 73 12.12 29.52 2.95
C GLU A 73 12.04 28.14 2.30
N ILE A 74 10.86 27.78 1.79
CA ILE A 74 10.65 26.50 1.12
C ILE A 74 11.12 26.58 -0.33
N GLY A 75 12.29 26.01 -0.63
CA GLY A 75 12.74 25.84 -2.01
C GLY A 75 11.82 24.91 -2.81
N THR A 76 11.74 25.10 -4.13
CA THR A 76 10.88 24.30 -5.03
C THR A 76 11.12 22.78 -4.90
N VAL A 77 12.37 22.38 -4.64
CA VAL A 77 12.73 20.97 -4.44
C VAL A 77 12.03 20.38 -3.21
N HIS A 78 11.97 21.12 -2.11
CA HIS A 78 11.34 20.66 -0.86
C HIS A 78 9.82 20.51 -1.00
N GLN A 79 9.17 21.40 -1.77
CA GLN A 79 7.73 21.28 -2.06
C GLN A 79 7.42 20.00 -2.81
N ILE A 80 8.25 19.66 -3.80
CA ILE A 80 8.08 18.45 -4.61
C ILE A 80 8.29 17.20 -3.74
N THR A 81 9.37 17.15 -2.94
CA THR A 81 9.62 16.00 -2.08
C THR A 81 8.52 15.81 -1.04
N ASN A 82 8.00 16.89 -0.48
CA ASN A 82 6.91 16.84 0.49
C ASN A 82 5.62 16.27 -0.10
N LEU A 83 5.23 16.74 -1.30
CA LEU A 83 4.05 16.23 -2.00
C LEU A 83 4.21 14.73 -2.32
N LEU A 84 5.37 14.34 -2.84
CA LEU A 84 5.68 12.94 -3.13
C LEU A 84 5.70 12.10 -1.84
N GLY A 85 6.27 12.61 -0.76
CA GLY A 85 6.29 11.98 0.56
C GLY A 85 4.89 11.69 1.07
N LYS A 86 3.98 12.69 1.01
CA LYS A 86 2.56 12.51 1.37
C LYS A 86 1.86 11.48 0.48
N VAL A 87 2.07 11.51 -0.83
CA VAL A 87 1.49 10.51 -1.76
C VAL A 87 1.96 9.10 -1.38
N VAL A 88 3.25 8.93 -1.09
CA VAL A 88 3.82 7.65 -0.65
C VAL A 88 3.23 7.23 0.69
N LEU A 89 3.11 8.12 1.67
CA LEU A 89 2.54 7.81 2.97
C LEU A 89 1.06 7.41 2.87
N ILE A 90 0.25 8.12 2.06
CA ILE A 90 -1.15 7.74 1.78
C ILE A 90 -1.20 6.35 1.14
N GLY A 91 -0.35 6.13 0.13
CA GLY A 91 -0.24 4.84 -0.56
C GLY A 91 0.16 3.70 0.38
N LEU A 92 1.12 3.92 1.28
CA LEU A 92 1.54 2.96 2.30
C LEU A 92 0.45 2.70 3.35
N THR A 93 -0.29 3.73 3.76
CA THR A 93 -1.43 3.58 4.68
C THR A 93 -2.53 2.73 4.04
N TRP A 94 -2.84 3.00 2.77
CA TRP A 94 -3.79 2.18 2.02
C TRP A 94 -3.28 0.75 1.81
N ALA A 95 -2.00 0.59 1.44
CA ALA A 95 -1.38 -0.72 1.29
C ALA A 95 -1.46 -1.53 2.58
N PHE A 96 -1.22 -0.90 3.74
CA PHE A 96 -1.38 -1.53 5.06
C PHE A 96 -2.78 -2.08 5.27
N PHE A 97 -3.82 -1.24 5.15
CA PHE A 97 -5.20 -1.69 5.36
C PHE A 97 -5.65 -2.70 4.30
N GLN A 98 -5.28 -2.49 3.04
CA GLN A 98 -5.58 -3.43 1.97
C GLN A 98 -4.93 -4.79 2.22
N HIS A 99 -3.64 -4.83 2.61
CA HIS A 99 -2.94 -6.07 2.93
C HIS A 99 -3.52 -6.75 4.16
N LEU A 100 -3.81 -6.00 5.22
CA LEU A 100 -4.39 -6.52 6.46
C LEU A 100 -5.78 -7.13 6.22
N PHE A 101 -6.71 -6.39 5.63
CA PHE A 101 -8.08 -6.88 5.43
C PHE A 101 -8.15 -8.03 4.43
N SER A 102 -7.36 -7.97 3.36
CA SER A 102 -7.23 -9.12 2.45
C SER A 102 -6.53 -10.31 3.13
N GLY A 103 -5.54 -10.08 3.99
CA GLY A 103 -4.88 -11.11 4.78
C GLY A 103 -5.85 -11.82 5.73
N LEU A 104 -6.71 -11.08 6.43
CA LEU A 104 -7.78 -11.66 7.25
C LEU A 104 -8.73 -12.54 6.42
N ARG A 105 -9.10 -12.10 5.21
CA ARG A 105 -9.88 -12.95 4.30
C ARG A 105 -9.12 -14.21 3.90
N HIS A 106 -7.83 -14.13 3.57
CA HIS A 106 -7.03 -15.31 3.25
C HIS A 106 -6.95 -16.26 4.45
N PHE A 107 -6.75 -15.73 5.65
CA PHE A 107 -6.74 -16.51 6.87
C PHE A 107 -8.07 -17.26 7.08
N VAL A 108 -9.22 -16.62 6.84
CA VAL A 108 -10.54 -17.30 6.88
C VAL A 108 -10.63 -18.38 5.79
N LEU A 109 -10.20 -18.10 4.56
CA LEU A 109 -10.18 -19.09 3.48
C LEU A 109 -9.33 -20.31 3.86
N ASP A 110 -8.16 -20.10 4.47
CA ASP A 110 -7.25 -21.18 4.87
C ASP A 110 -7.87 -22.14 5.90
N THR A 111 -8.92 -21.72 6.63
CA THR A 111 -9.69 -22.60 7.53
C THR A 111 -10.70 -23.50 6.81
N GLY A 112 -10.90 -23.35 5.50
CA GLY A 112 -11.93 -24.07 4.75
C GLY A 112 -13.24 -23.29 4.56
N ALA A 113 -13.34 -22.04 5.02
CA ALA A 113 -14.59 -21.27 5.04
C ALA A 113 -14.60 -20.13 4.00
N GLY A 114 -15.79 -19.66 3.57
CA GLY A 114 -15.93 -18.45 2.76
C GLY A 114 -15.64 -18.60 1.25
N TYR A 115 -15.59 -19.85 0.76
CA TYR A 115 -15.39 -20.17 -0.66
C TYR A 115 -16.65 -19.98 -1.52
N GLU A 116 -17.83 -19.83 -0.92
CA GLU A 116 -19.07 -19.69 -1.67
C GLU A 116 -19.02 -18.46 -2.58
N LEU A 117 -19.41 -18.61 -3.85
CA LEU A 117 -19.28 -17.58 -4.89
C LEU A 117 -19.83 -16.20 -4.46
N LYS A 118 -21.03 -16.17 -3.86
CA LYS A 118 -21.66 -14.93 -3.41
C LYS A 118 -20.88 -14.30 -2.24
N THR A 119 -20.54 -15.11 -1.24
CA THR A 119 -19.77 -14.69 -0.06
C THR A 119 -18.40 -14.16 -0.48
N ASN A 120 -17.66 -14.95 -1.25
CA ASN A 120 -16.33 -14.58 -1.72
C ASN A 120 -16.34 -13.28 -2.53
N LYS A 121 -17.32 -13.10 -3.42
CA LYS A 121 -17.48 -11.85 -4.19
C LYS A 121 -17.77 -10.66 -3.27
N LEU A 122 -18.68 -10.82 -2.30
CA LEU A 122 -19.03 -9.76 -1.35
C LEU A 122 -17.81 -9.33 -0.53
N TRP A 123 -17.13 -10.28 0.12
CA TRP A 123 -15.95 -10.01 0.93
C TRP A 123 -14.84 -9.33 0.12
N SER A 124 -14.63 -9.80 -1.11
CA SER A 124 -13.63 -9.22 -1.99
C SER A 124 -13.92 -7.75 -2.33
N THR A 125 -15.19 -7.39 -2.52
CA THR A 125 -15.59 -5.99 -2.73
C THR A 125 -15.46 -5.17 -1.45
N LEU A 126 -15.90 -5.72 -0.31
CA LEU A 126 -15.86 -5.03 0.98
C LEU A 126 -14.44 -4.70 1.43
N ILE A 127 -13.45 -5.52 1.10
CA ILE A 127 -12.04 -5.24 1.40
C ILE A 127 -11.59 -3.90 0.81
N PHE A 128 -11.92 -3.62 -0.45
CA PHE A 128 -11.56 -2.35 -1.09
C PHE A 128 -12.29 -1.16 -0.46
N ILE A 129 -13.59 -1.31 -0.19
CA ILE A 129 -14.38 -0.25 0.46
C ILE A 129 -13.81 0.02 1.86
N GLY A 130 -13.55 -1.03 2.63
CA GLY A 130 -13.00 -0.96 3.97
C GLY A 130 -11.61 -0.32 3.99
N SER A 131 -10.69 -0.75 3.12
CA SER A 131 -9.33 -0.21 3.08
C SER A 131 -9.29 1.26 2.69
N ILE A 132 -10.10 1.67 1.71
CA ILE A 132 -10.23 3.08 1.32
C ILE A 132 -10.82 3.90 2.47
N THR A 133 -11.88 3.40 3.12
CA THR A 133 -12.56 4.10 4.23
C THR A 133 -11.63 4.26 5.42
N ALA A 134 -10.91 3.21 5.81
CA ALA A 134 -9.95 3.25 6.91
C ALA A 134 -8.79 4.22 6.61
N THR A 135 -8.28 4.21 5.37
CA THR A 135 -7.26 5.17 4.93
C THR A 135 -7.79 6.61 5.02
N ALA A 136 -8.98 6.86 4.49
CA ALA A 136 -9.59 8.19 4.54
C ALA A 136 -9.77 8.66 5.99
N ALA A 137 -10.24 7.79 6.89
CA ALA A 137 -10.40 8.12 8.31
C ALA A 137 -9.07 8.54 8.97
N VAL A 138 -7.98 7.80 8.73
CA VAL A 138 -6.64 8.13 9.25
C VAL A 138 -6.18 9.49 8.77
N TRP A 139 -6.33 9.78 7.48
CA TRP A 139 -5.85 11.03 6.90
C TRP A 139 -6.73 12.23 7.23
N LEU A 140 -8.05 12.05 7.30
CA LEU A 140 -8.95 13.09 7.80
C LEU A 140 -8.63 13.45 9.25
N TYR A 141 -8.38 12.45 10.10
CA TYR A 141 -7.95 12.70 11.48
C TYR A 141 -6.60 13.44 11.53
N ALA A 142 -5.58 12.94 10.83
CA ALA A 142 -4.25 13.53 10.83
C ALA A 142 -4.22 14.98 10.30
N THR A 143 -5.02 15.27 9.27
CA THR A 143 -5.13 16.63 8.71
C THR A 143 -5.99 17.55 9.58
N ALA A 144 -7.03 17.04 10.24
CA ALA A 144 -7.83 17.83 11.18
C ALA A 144 -7.00 18.27 12.39
N GLU A 145 -6.18 17.37 12.97
CA GLU A 145 -5.24 17.73 14.03
C GLU A 145 -4.25 18.81 13.57
N ALA A 146 -3.72 18.70 12.35
CA ALA A 146 -2.80 19.69 11.79
C ALA A 146 -3.42 21.08 11.52
N LEU A 147 -4.75 21.20 11.47
CA LEU A 147 -5.45 22.48 11.32
C LEU A 147 -5.84 23.12 12.66
N ASN A 148 -5.90 22.32 13.74
CA ASN A 148 -6.41 22.73 15.04
C ASN A 148 -5.31 22.92 16.11
N GLY A 149 -4.07 22.50 15.83
CA GLY A 149 -2.89 22.73 16.66
C GLY A 149 -1.97 23.80 16.07
#